data_AF-A0A2H1IUH1-F1
#
_entry.id   AF-A0A2H1IUH1-F1
#
_cell.length_a   1.000
_cell.length_b   1.000
_cell.length_c   1.000
_cell.angle_alpha   90.00
_cell.angle_beta   90.00
_cell.angle_gamma   90.00
#
_symmetry.space_group_name_H-M   'P 1'
#
loop_
_entity.id
_entity.type
_entity.pdbx_description
1 polymer ?
#
loop_
_entity_poly.entity_id
_entity_poly.type
_entity_poly.pdbx_seq_one_letter_code
_entity_poly.pdbx_strand_id
1 'polypeptide(L)'
;MRLPSLCPLNLIDEPTTGLDVAAREQLLETIDALSVRSPELSTLLVTHHLEEIPETTTHAALISDGRLTAAGPIVEVLTSEQVSAAFDHPIEVGFADRRWSARAVRAGAAPRTTGAGRIAVALG
;
A
#
# COMPACT_ATOMS: atom_id res chain seq x y z
N MET A 1 0.49 16.39 -33.69
CA MET A 1 -0.32 15.98 -32.51
C MET A 1 0.38 14.79 -31.89
N ARG A 2 1.19 15.00 -30.83
CA ARG A 2 1.86 13.90 -30.12
C ARG A 2 0.78 13.15 -29.35
N LEU A 3 0.64 11.84 -29.57
CA LEU A 3 -0.03 10.95 -28.62
C LEU A 3 0.65 11.17 -27.25
N PRO A 4 -0.08 11.19 -26.12
CA PRO A 4 0.56 11.16 -24.82
C PRO A 4 1.50 9.96 -24.84
N SER A 5 2.78 10.20 -24.57
CA SER A 5 3.75 9.12 -24.39
C SER A 5 3.19 8.22 -23.30
N LEU A 6 2.73 7.03 -23.67
CA LEU A 6 2.25 6.04 -22.72
C LEU A 6 3.42 5.79 -21.76
N CYS A 7 3.30 6.28 -20.52
CA CYS A 7 4.26 5.89 -19.48
C CYS A 7 4.20 4.37 -19.38
N PRO A 8 5.32 3.65 -19.54
CA PRO A 8 5.33 2.23 -19.27
C PRO A 8 4.83 2.01 -17.83
N LEU A 9 3.97 1.01 -17.65
CA LEU A 9 3.36 0.67 -16.37
C LEU A 9 3.92 -0.66 -15.88
N ASN A 10 4.45 -0.65 -14.67
CA ASN A 10 4.83 -1.84 -13.94
C ASN A 10 3.71 -2.20 -12.95
N LEU A 11 3.12 -3.39 -13.08
CA LEU A 11 2.08 -3.89 -12.20
C LEU A 11 2.65 -5.03 -11.36
N ILE A 12 2.61 -4.88 -10.05
CA ILE A 12 3.19 -5.85 -9.12
C ILE A 12 2.12 -6.23 -8.10
N ASP A 13 1.68 -7.50 -8.11
CA ASP A 13 0.65 -8.02 -7.21
C ASP A 13 1.29 -8.86 -6.11
N GLU A 14 1.25 -8.38 -4.86
CA GLU A 14 1.71 -9.07 -3.64
C GLU A 14 3.12 -9.68 -3.76
N PRO A 15 4.15 -8.90 -4.20
CA PRO A 15 5.45 -9.45 -4.61
C PRO A 15 6.31 -9.98 -3.47
N THR A 16 5.98 -9.61 -2.25
CA THR A 16 6.64 -10.00 -1.01
C THR A 16 6.14 -11.36 -0.49
N THR A 17 5.11 -11.93 -1.13
CA THR A 17 4.53 -13.22 -0.72
C THR A 17 5.60 -14.31 -0.70
N GLY A 18 5.84 -14.88 0.49
CA GLY A 18 6.82 -15.95 0.67
C GLY A 18 8.27 -15.48 0.77
N LEU A 19 8.53 -14.17 0.76
CA LEU A 19 9.84 -13.61 1.06
C LEU A 19 10.07 -13.54 2.57
N ASP A 20 11.30 -13.80 3.00
CA ASP A 20 11.72 -13.47 4.35
C ASP A 20 11.94 -11.94 4.50
N VAL A 21 12.30 -11.52 5.71
CA VAL A 21 12.53 -10.11 6.02
C VAL A 21 13.61 -9.51 5.11
N ALA A 22 14.74 -10.19 4.92
CA ALA A 22 15.86 -9.64 4.15
C ALA A 22 15.51 -9.52 2.66
N ALA A 23 14.88 -10.54 2.09
CA ALA A 23 14.47 -10.54 0.69
C ALA A 23 13.39 -9.50 0.39
N ARG A 24 12.45 -9.28 1.32
CA ARG A 24 11.48 -8.18 1.19
C ARG A 24 12.19 -6.84 1.16
N GLU A 25 13.09 -6.55 2.09
CA GLU A 25 13.76 -5.25 2.13
C GLU A 25 14.57 -5.01 0.84
N GLN A 26 15.27 -6.02 0.32
CA GLN A 26 15.96 -5.92 -0.97
C GLN A 26 15.02 -5.63 -2.14
N LEU A 27 13.81 -6.20 -2.14
CA LEU A 27 12.80 -5.92 -3.14
C LEU A 27 12.34 -4.46 -3.06
N LEU A 28 12.03 -3.96 -1.86
CA LEU A 28 11.58 -2.57 -1.66
C LEU A 28 12.68 -1.58 -2.09
N GLU A 29 13.92 -1.81 -1.69
CA GLU A 29 15.09 -1.01 -2.13
C GLU A 29 15.23 -1.01 -3.66
N THR A 30 14.97 -2.16 -4.29
CA THR A 30 15.02 -2.27 -5.76
C THR A 30 13.92 -1.44 -6.41
N ILE A 31 12.70 -1.46 -5.88
CA ILE A 31 11.57 -0.68 -6.39
C ILE A 31 11.84 0.82 -6.23
N ASP A 32 12.33 1.25 -5.07
CA ASP A 32 12.70 2.65 -4.81
C ASP A 32 13.80 3.11 -5.79
N ALA A 33 14.86 2.31 -5.97
CA ALA A 33 15.93 2.61 -6.92
C ALA A 33 15.44 2.69 -8.37
N LEU A 34 14.42 1.90 -8.72
CA LEU A 34 13.83 1.89 -10.05
C LEU A 34 13.01 3.15 -10.31
N SER A 35 12.23 3.62 -9.32
CA SER A 35 11.51 4.90 -9.40
C SER A 35 12.46 6.09 -9.64
N VAL A 36 13.63 6.09 -8.99
CA VAL A 36 14.64 7.15 -9.17
C VAL A 36 15.31 7.08 -10.55
N ARG A 37 15.61 5.88 -11.04
CA ARG A 37 16.32 5.68 -12.32
C ARG A 37 15.44 5.86 -13.55
N SER A 38 14.14 5.62 -13.43
CA SER A 38 13.17 5.67 -14.54
C SER A 38 11.93 6.44 -14.11
N PRO A 39 12.02 7.77 -13.96
CA PRO A 39 10.90 8.62 -13.53
C PRO A 39 9.70 8.61 -14.50
N GLU A 40 9.91 8.17 -15.75
CA GLU A 40 8.86 7.96 -16.74
C GLU A 40 8.07 6.65 -16.55
N LEU A 41 8.57 5.72 -15.73
CA LEU A 41 7.88 4.47 -15.42
C LEU A 41 6.93 4.68 -14.24
N SER A 42 5.65 4.39 -14.45
CA SER A 42 4.68 4.33 -13.35
C SER A 42 4.69 2.92 -12.75
N THR A 43 4.66 2.82 -11.42
CA THR A 43 4.55 1.53 -10.72
C THR A 43 3.25 1.47 -9.93
N LEU A 44 2.47 0.41 -10.15
CA LEU A 44 1.31 0.06 -9.33
C LEU A 44 1.67 -1.19 -8.53
N LEU A 45 1.88 -1.01 -7.24
CA LEU A 45 2.03 -2.10 -6.29
C LEU A 45 0.66 -2.44 -5.68
N VAL A 46 0.39 -3.72 -5.46
CA VAL A 46 -0.81 -4.16 -4.75
C VAL A 46 -0.33 -4.94 -3.54
N THR A 47 -0.63 -4.43 -2.35
CA THR A 47 -0.32 -5.07 -1.08
C THR A 47 -1.41 -4.78 -0.05
N HIS A 48 -1.57 -5.72 0.87
CA HIS A 48 -2.38 -5.59 2.08
C HIS A 48 -1.53 -5.29 3.34
N HIS A 49 -0.23 -5.17 3.19
CA HIS A 49 0.73 -4.88 4.25
C HIS A 49 1.31 -3.47 4.06
N LEU A 50 0.99 -2.56 4.98
CA LEU A 50 1.43 -1.16 4.89
C LEU A 50 2.96 -1.04 4.96
N GLU A 51 3.63 -1.94 5.68
CA GLU A 51 5.09 -2.00 5.81
C GLU A 51 5.83 -2.35 4.51
N GLU A 52 5.10 -2.75 3.47
CA GLU A 52 5.62 -3.10 2.15
C GLU A 52 5.50 -1.97 1.14
N ILE A 53 5.01 -0.81 1.58
CA ILE A 53 4.89 0.36 0.72
C ILE A 53 6.28 0.98 0.53
N PRO A 54 6.79 1.07 -0.72
CA PRO A 54 8.07 1.71 -1.01
C PRO A 54 8.07 3.17 -0.57
N GLU A 55 9.23 3.67 -0.16
CA GLU A 55 9.35 5.03 0.38
C GLU A 55 9.10 6.11 -0.68
N THR A 56 9.29 5.78 -1.96
CA THR A 56 9.03 6.69 -3.09
C THR A 56 7.56 6.78 -3.48
N THR A 57 6.66 6.03 -2.83
CA THR A 57 5.23 6.03 -3.14
C THR A 57 4.59 7.38 -2.81
N THR A 58 3.93 8.00 -3.78
CA THR A 58 3.37 9.35 -3.65
C THR A 58 1.86 9.39 -3.44
N HIS A 59 1.12 8.41 -3.98
CA HIS A 59 -0.34 8.30 -3.84
C HIS A 59 -0.73 6.94 -3.24
N ALA A 60 -2.00 6.80 -2.89
CA ALA A 60 -2.57 5.52 -2.52
C ALA A 60 -4.02 5.46 -2.98
N ALA A 61 -4.50 4.23 -3.12
CA ALA A 61 -5.89 3.90 -3.26
C ALA A 61 -6.23 2.86 -2.19
N LEU A 62 -7.42 2.94 -1.61
CA LEU A 62 -7.98 1.91 -0.76
C LEU A 62 -9.16 1.26 -1.48
N ILE A 63 -9.16 -0.06 -1.50
CA ILE A 63 -10.24 -0.85 -2.10
C ILE A 63 -10.82 -1.76 -1.02
N SER A 64 -12.14 -1.72 -0.87
CA SER A 64 -12.91 -2.61 0.00
C SER A 64 -14.20 -3.03 -0.69
N ASP A 65 -14.59 -4.30 -0.55
CA ASP A 65 -15.75 -4.90 -1.24
C ASP A 65 -15.82 -4.61 -2.75
N GLY A 66 -14.65 -4.61 -3.41
CA GLY A 66 -14.52 -4.33 -4.85
C GLY A 66 -14.80 -2.87 -5.23
N ARG A 67 -14.82 -1.94 -4.27
CA ARG A 67 -15.04 -0.51 -4.48
C ARG A 67 -13.85 0.31 -4.00
N LEU A 68 -13.53 1.36 -4.75
CA LEU A 68 -12.56 2.37 -4.34
C LEU A 68 -13.18 3.23 -3.22
N THR A 69 -12.64 3.13 -2.01
CA THR A 69 -13.14 3.86 -0.83
C THR A 69 -12.41 5.18 -0.61
N ALA A 70 -11.14 5.26 -0.99
CA ALA A 70 -10.33 6.47 -0.97
C ALA A 70 -9.25 6.40 -2.06
N ALA A 71 -8.87 7.56 -2.62
CA ALA A 71 -7.73 7.69 -3.51
C ALA A 71 -7.19 9.12 -3.50
N GLY A 72 -5.88 9.28 -3.57
CA GLY A 72 -5.22 10.58 -3.46
C GLY A 72 -3.78 10.46 -2.97
N PRO A 73 -3.15 11.57 -2.55
CA PRO A 73 -1.83 11.55 -1.93
C PRO A 73 -1.77 10.56 -0.77
N ILE A 74 -0.68 9.81 -0.65
CA ILE A 74 -0.58 8.69 0.30
C ILE A 74 -0.88 9.13 1.75
N VAL A 75 -0.42 10.32 2.13
CA VAL A 75 -0.62 10.88 3.48
C VAL A 75 -2.08 11.26 3.78
N GLU A 76 -2.89 11.48 2.75
CA GLU A 76 -4.32 11.82 2.86
C GLU A 76 -5.21 10.57 2.81
N VAL A 77 -4.65 9.42 2.40
CA VAL A 77 -5.36 8.15 2.18
C VAL A 77 -5.01 7.12 3.26
N LEU A 78 -3.76 7.06 3.71
CA LEU A 78 -3.30 6.15 4.76
C LEU A 78 -3.48 6.76 6.15
N THR A 79 -4.74 7.09 6.47
CA THR A 79 -5.13 7.53 7.81
C THR A 79 -5.76 6.37 8.59
N SER A 80 -5.62 6.37 9.92
CA SER A 80 -6.26 5.36 10.77
C SER A 80 -7.78 5.26 10.52
N GLU A 81 -8.44 6.37 10.24
CA GLU A 81 -9.87 6.41 9.93
C GLU A 81 -10.21 5.66 8.62
N GLN A 82 -9.58 6.05 7.51
CA GLN A 82 -9.87 5.47 6.19
C GLN A 82 -9.43 4.00 6.12
N VAL A 83 -8.28 3.67 6.71
CA VAL A 83 -7.79 2.28 6.77
C VAL A 83 -8.72 1.44 7.64
N SER A 84 -9.13 1.92 8.81
CA SER A 84 -10.09 1.18 9.64
C SER A 84 -11.42 0.93 8.94
N ALA A 85 -11.91 1.93 8.20
CA ALA A 85 -13.13 1.79 7.41
C ALA A 85 -12.97 0.80 6.26
N ALA A 86 -11.82 0.77 5.58
CA ALA A 86 -11.56 -0.16 4.49
C ALA A 86 -11.44 -1.63 4.96
N PHE A 87 -10.88 -1.85 6.15
CA PHE A 87 -10.70 -3.19 6.74
C PHE A 87 -11.89 -3.65 7.61
N ASP A 88 -12.91 -2.81 7.82
CA ASP A 88 -13.99 -3.04 8.80
C ASP A 88 -13.45 -3.43 10.19
N HIS A 89 -12.33 -2.83 10.58
CA HIS A 89 -11.62 -3.16 11.82
C HIS A 89 -10.84 -1.97 12.37
N PRO A 90 -10.84 -1.71 13.70
CA PRO A 90 -10.02 -0.64 14.29
C PRO A 90 -8.53 -0.88 14.06
N ILE A 91 -7.91 -0.04 13.24
CA ILE A 91 -6.49 -0.08 12.89
C ILE A 91 -5.88 1.30 13.17
N GLU A 92 -4.79 1.28 13.92
CA GLU A 92 -3.91 2.42 14.08
C GLU A 92 -2.84 2.39 12.98
N VAL A 93 -2.79 3.46 12.19
CA VAL A 93 -1.78 3.66 11.16
C VAL A 93 -0.70 4.58 11.73
N GLY A 94 0.55 4.17 11.58
CA GLY A 94 1.72 4.95 11.98
C GLY A 94 2.70 5.11 10.82
N PHE A 95 3.48 6.19 10.87
CA PHE A 95 4.61 6.41 9.97
C PHE A 95 5.83 6.83 10.80
N ALA A 96 6.87 6.01 10.81
CA ALA A 96 8.12 6.26 11.54
C ALA A 96 9.30 5.65 10.76
N ASP A 97 10.46 6.29 10.83
CA ASP A 97 11.67 5.82 10.13
C ASP A 97 11.43 5.49 8.64
N ARG A 98 10.66 6.36 7.97
CA ARG A 98 10.24 6.23 6.55
C ARG A 98 9.39 5.00 6.24
N ARG A 99 8.87 4.32 7.26
CA ARG A 99 8.05 3.12 7.15
C ARG A 99 6.63 3.33 7.66
N TRP A 100 5.67 2.89 6.86
CA TRP A 100 4.28 2.77 7.27
C TRP A 100 4.08 1.51 8.13
N SER A 101 3.14 1.58 9.05
CA SER A 101 2.75 0.44 9.88
C SER A 101 1.25 0.47 10.13
N ALA A 102 0.65 -0.71 10.21
CA ALA A 102 -0.73 -0.90 10.63
C ALA A 102 -0.75 -1.81 11.86
N ARG A 103 -1.46 -1.39 12.91
CA ARG A 103 -1.67 -2.21 14.10
C ARG A 103 -3.15 -2.25 14.45
N ALA A 104 -3.70 -3.46 14.56
CA ALA A 104 -5.04 -3.64 15.08
C ALA A 104 -5.12 -3.13 16.52
N VAL A 105 -6.06 -2.23 16.78
CA VAL A 105 -6.35 -1.74 18.12
C VAL A 105 -7.22 -2.78 18.81
N ARG A 106 -6.66 -3.47 19.81
CA ARG A 106 -7.46 -4.37 20.64
C ARG A 106 -8.36 -3.54 21.55
N ALA A 107 -9.63 -3.41 21.16
CA ALA A 107 -10.69 -3.15 22.14
C ALA A 107 -10.69 -4.31 23.16
N GLY A 108 -10.81 -4.00 24.44
CA GLY A 108 -10.89 -5.03 25.49
C GLY A 108 -11.91 -6.12 25.14
N ALA A 109 -11.42 -7.33 24.95
CA ALA A 109 -12.08 -8.63 24.72
C ALA A 109 -13.63 -8.69 24.53
N ALA A 110 -14.09 -9.00 23.30
CA ALA A 110 -15.20 -9.93 22.94
C ALA A 110 -15.27 -10.17 21.39
N PRO A 111 -16.03 -11.17 20.86
CA PRO A 111 -15.55 -12.24 20.00
C PRO A 111 -15.44 -11.94 18.49
N ARG A 112 -14.55 -12.72 17.87
CA ARG A 112 -14.05 -12.64 16.49
C ARG A 112 -15.16 -12.87 15.46
N THR A 113 -15.23 -11.97 14.46
CA THR A 113 -15.75 -12.29 13.13
C THR A 113 -14.58 -12.28 12.14
N THR A 114 -14.39 -13.41 11.49
CA THR A 114 -13.38 -13.63 10.45
C THR A 114 -13.84 -12.94 9.17
N GLY A 115 -13.11 -11.91 8.73
CA GLY A 115 -13.27 -11.28 7.42
C GLY A 115 -11.93 -11.31 6.68
N ALA A 116 -11.84 -12.14 5.64
CA ALA A 116 -10.72 -12.17 4.72
C ALA A 116 -10.85 -10.99 3.74
N GLY A 117 -10.41 -9.80 4.16
CA GLY A 117 -10.41 -8.59 3.33
C GLY A 117 -9.07 -8.46 2.59
N ARG A 118 -9.11 -8.62 1.26
CA ARG A 118 -7.97 -8.33 0.36
C ARG A 118 -7.95 -6.82 0.14
N ILE A 119 -6.85 -6.14 0.46
CA ILE A 119 -6.68 -4.71 0.24
C ILE A 119 -5.56 -4.50 -0.77
N ALA A 120 -5.84 -3.62 -1.73
CA ALA A 120 -4.88 -3.14 -2.70
C ALA A 120 -4.49 -1.72 -2.31
N VAL A 121 -3.22 -1.50 -1.99
CA VAL A 121 -2.61 -0.18 -1.79
C VAL A 121 -1.53 0.08 -2.83
N ALA A 122 -1.80 1.01 -3.75
CA ALA A 122 -0.83 1.96 -4.28
C ALA A 122 -1.55 3.01 -5.11
N LEU A 123 -0.91 4.16 -5.32
CA LEU A 123 -0.77 4.79 -6.64
C LEU A 123 0.38 5.81 -6.59
N GLY A 124 0.85 6.29 -7.74
CA GLY A 124 1.77 7.44 -7.83
C GLY A 124 3.23 7.13 -7.58
#